data_AF-A0A1Y2VZQ8-F1
#
_entry.id   AF-A0A1Y2VZQ8-F1
#
_cell.length_a   1.000
_cell.length_b   1.000
_cell.length_c   1.000
_cell.angle_alpha   90.00
_cell.angle_beta   90.00
_cell.angle_gamma   90.00
#
_symmetry.space_group_name_H-M   'P 1'
#
loop_
_entity.id
_entity.type
_entity.pdbx_description
1 polymer ?
#
loop_
_entity_poly.entity_id
_entity_poly.type
_entity_poly.pdbx_seq_one_letter_code
_entity_poly.pdbx_strand_id
1 'polypeptide(L)'
;MGKYPTPQDLAGADRDDIVAIIKHLGLALVRTAAIQKYASTWAMYPPRADIRYGVKNYPNAGDGADVQVGEALGPDDARSSAWEIDHMTQGRYAIDSWRIFCRDVLLGRAKDWRGKGREGEFQPEWMRVLPEDKELRACLRWLWMQEGWSWDPRTGEKDILSEDLRRAVDEGRVAYDDAGELKILDEVPSNDGSS
;
A
#
# COMPACT_ATOMS: atom_id res chain seq x y z
N MET A 1 -17.84 -8.81 -13.99
CA MET A 1 -17.09 -7.53 -14.09
C MET A 1 -17.92 -6.45 -13.41
N GLY A 2 -17.31 -5.56 -12.62
CA GLY A 2 -18.04 -4.57 -11.80
C GLY A 2 -18.62 -3.41 -12.62
N LYS A 3 -19.52 -2.60 -12.00
CA LYS A 3 -20.26 -1.50 -12.66
C LYS A 3 -19.36 -0.39 -13.24
N TYR A 4 -18.20 -0.13 -12.64
CA TYR A 4 -17.24 0.90 -13.07
C TYR A 4 -15.83 0.30 -13.16
N PRO A 5 -15.46 -0.36 -14.27
CA PRO A 5 -14.18 -1.08 -14.38
C PRO A 5 -12.96 -0.18 -14.61
N THR A 6 -13.14 1.06 -15.10
CA THR A 6 -12.04 2.00 -15.35
C THR A 6 -12.18 3.30 -14.56
N PRO A 7 -11.08 4.05 -14.37
CA PRO A 7 -11.14 5.40 -13.81
C PRO A 7 -12.06 6.34 -14.60
N GLN A 8 -12.11 6.21 -15.94
CA GLN A 8 -12.97 7.03 -16.80
C GLN A 8 -14.45 6.77 -16.52
N ASP A 9 -14.83 5.50 -16.37
CA ASP A 9 -16.21 5.12 -16.02
C ASP A 9 -16.62 5.74 -14.69
N LEU A 10 -15.71 5.72 -13.70
CA LEU A 10 -15.96 6.23 -12.37
C LEU A 10 -15.99 7.77 -12.32
N ALA A 11 -15.13 8.43 -13.10
CA ALA A 11 -15.09 9.89 -13.22
C ALA A 11 -16.35 10.44 -13.89
N GLY A 12 -16.87 9.74 -14.91
CA GLY A 12 -18.07 10.13 -15.65
C GLY A 12 -19.40 9.62 -15.06
N ALA A 13 -19.36 8.78 -14.03
CA ALA A 13 -20.56 8.20 -13.43
C ALA A 13 -21.44 9.25 -12.74
N ASP A 14 -22.74 8.96 -12.69
CA ASP A 14 -23.68 9.73 -11.88
C ASP A 14 -23.29 9.62 -10.40
N ARG A 15 -23.22 10.77 -9.72
CA ARG A 15 -22.91 10.87 -8.31
C ARG A 15 -23.91 10.09 -7.47
N ASP A 16 -25.20 10.19 -7.77
CA ASP A 16 -26.26 9.55 -6.98
C ASP A 16 -26.18 8.02 -7.07
N ASP A 17 -25.75 7.51 -8.23
CA ASP A 17 -25.49 6.08 -8.44
C ASP A 17 -24.34 5.57 -7.56
N ILE A 18 -23.23 6.32 -7.45
CA ILE A 18 -22.11 5.92 -6.58
C ILE A 18 -22.54 5.99 -5.12
N VAL A 19 -23.24 7.06 -4.71
CA VAL A 19 -23.75 7.23 -3.34
C VAL A 19 -24.66 6.07 -2.97
N ALA A 20 -25.55 5.64 -3.86
CA ALA A 20 -26.45 4.52 -3.62
C ALA A 20 -25.69 3.22 -3.32
N ILE A 21 -24.55 2.97 -3.98
CA ILE A 21 -23.69 1.81 -3.76
C ILE A 21 -23.02 1.88 -2.38
N ILE A 22 -22.45 3.03 -2.01
CA ILE A 22 -21.60 3.15 -0.81
C ILE A 22 -22.31 3.73 0.42
N LYS A 23 -23.62 4.00 0.37
CA LYS A 23 -24.38 4.65 1.46
C LYS A 23 -24.20 4.00 2.83
N HIS A 24 -24.02 2.68 2.87
CA HIS A 24 -23.88 1.89 4.09
C HIS A 24 -22.48 2.03 4.75
N LEU A 25 -21.48 2.59 4.05
CA LEU A 25 -20.12 2.77 4.56
C LEU A 25 -19.92 4.10 5.32
N GLY A 26 -20.96 4.94 5.41
CA GLY A 26 -20.91 6.27 6.00
C GLY A 26 -20.14 7.28 5.15
N LEU A 27 -20.42 8.58 5.36
CA LEU A 27 -19.81 9.70 4.62
C LEU A 27 -19.91 9.58 3.08
N ALA A 28 -20.96 8.92 2.57
CA ALA A 28 -21.07 8.54 1.16
C ALA A 28 -20.93 9.72 0.18
N LEU A 29 -21.52 10.88 0.49
CA LEU A 29 -21.39 12.08 -0.36
C LEU A 29 -19.96 12.60 -0.44
N VAL A 30 -19.20 12.55 0.66
CA VAL A 30 -17.80 12.98 0.74
C VAL A 30 -16.90 11.96 0.05
N ARG A 31 -17.09 10.67 0.34
CA ARG A 31 -16.35 9.58 -0.30
C ARG A 31 -16.56 9.58 -1.81
N THR A 32 -17.79 9.79 -2.28
CA THR A 32 -18.09 9.85 -3.72
C THR A 32 -17.33 10.99 -4.39
N ALA A 33 -17.34 12.19 -3.80
CA ALA A 33 -16.58 13.32 -4.34
C ALA A 33 -15.07 13.05 -4.38
N ALA A 34 -14.52 12.42 -3.34
CA ALA A 34 -13.10 12.02 -3.30
C ALA A 34 -12.77 10.96 -4.36
N ILE A 35 -13.60 9.93 -4.49
CA ILE A 35 -13.47 8.86 -5.50
C ILE A 35 -13.44 9.46 -6.91
N GLN A 36 -14.42 10.32 -7.24
CA GLN A 36 -14.50 10.94 -8.56
C GLN A 36 -13.33 11.89 -8.82
N LYS A 37 -12.89 12.65 -7.80
CA LYS A 37 -11.68 13.47 -7.88
C LYS A 37 -10.46 12.61 -8.23
N TYR A 38 -10.21 11.52 -7.50
CA TYR A 38 -9.07 10.64 -7.76
C TYR A 38 -9.15 9.98 -9.14
N ALA A 39 -10.34 9.50 -9.53
CA ALA A 39 -10.55 8.91 -10.84
C ALA A 39 -10.26 9.89 -11.98
N SER A 40 -10.72 11.14 -11.84
CA SER A 40 -10.50 12.21 -12.81
C SER A 40 -9.03 12.60 -12.90
N THR A 41 -8.36 12.78 -11.75
CA THR A 41 -6.92 13.09 -11.71
C THR A 41 -6.10 11.95 -12.29
N TRP A 42 -6.42 10.68 -11.98
CA TRP A 42 -5.74 9.52 -12.56
C TRP A 42 -5.91 9.46 -14.08
N ALA A 43 -7.11 9.73 -14.59
CA ALA A 43 -7.37 9.71 -16.03
C ALA A 43 -6.62 10.82 -16.77
N MET A 44 -6.48 12.01 -16.16
CA MET A 44 -5.83 13.18 -16.78
C MET A 44 -4.31 13.19 -16.58
N TYR A 45 -3.84 12.81 -15.40
CA TYR A 45 -2.46 12.86 -14.96
C TYR A 45 -2.11 11.56 -14.21
N PRO A 46 -2.05 10.41 -14.88
CA PRO A 46 -1.67 9.15 -14.23
C PRO A 46 -0.24 9.24 -13.67
N PRO A 47 0.08 8.50 -12.59
CA PRO A 47 1.44 8.40 -12.09
C PRO A 47 2.38 7.90 -13.19
N ARG A 48 3.58 8.48 -13.24
CA ARG A 48 4.61 8.14 -14.24
C ARG A 48 5.93 7.85 -13.56
N ALA A 49 6.73 6.99 -14.18
CA ALA A 49 8.02 6.57 -13.62
C ALA A 49 9.08 7.69 -13.62
N ASP A 50 8.91 8.72 -14.45
CA ASP A 50 9.89 9.78 -14.69
C ASP A 50 9.57 11.09 -13.95
N ILE A 51 8.55 11.12 -13.09
CA ILE A 51 8.20 12.30 -12.31
C ILE A 51 7.75 11.91 -10.91
N ARG A 52 8.24 12.65 -9.93
CA ARG A 52 7.81 12.57 -8.53
C ARG A 52 7.33 13.95 -8.08
N TYR A 53 6.47 14.01 -7.09
CA TYR A 53 5.96 15.25 -6.52
C TYR A 53 6.39 15.37 -5.06
N GLY A 54 6.88 16.56 -4.68
CA GLY A 54 7.43 16.82 -3.35
C GLY A 54 6.44 16.59 -2.22
N VAL A 55 6.88 15.85 -1.20
CA VAL A 55 6.09 15.47 -0.01
C VAL A 55 6.79 15.93 1.25
N LYS A 56 6.06 16.62 2.12
CA LYS A 56 6.58 17.08 3.41
C LYS A 56 6.26 16.11 4.55
N ASN A 57 7.14 16.07 5.54
CA ASN A 57 6.99 15.29 6.76
C ASN A 57 6.75 13.79 6.50
N TYR A 58 7.43 13.23 5.50
CA TYR A 58 7.39 11.80 5.17
C TYR A 58 8.77 11.29 4.73
N PRO A 59 9.22 10.11 5.22
CA PRO A 59 8.53 9.25 6.19
C PRO A 59 8.56 9.78 7.62
N ASN A 60 9.42 10.73 7.97
CA ASN A 60 9.50 11.30 9.33
C ASN A 60 9.10 12.77 9.35
N ALA A 61 8.74 13.28 10.53
CA ALA A 61 8.53 14.70 10.73
C ALA A 61 9.84 15.47 10.44
N GLY A 62 9.76 16.54 9.64
CA GLY A 62 10.91 17.31 9.19
C GLY A 62 11.50 16.88 7.84
N ASP A 63 11.17 15.69 7.33
CA ASP A 63 11.61 15.26 5.99
C ASP A 63 10.96 16.13 4.90
N GLY A 64 11.65 16.33 3.79
CA GLY A 64 11.17 17.15 2.67
C GLY A 64 11.12 18.66 2.96
N ALA A 65 11.97 19.15 3.85
CA ALA A 65 12.12 20.59 4.12
C ALA A 65 12.59 21.38 2.87
N ASP A 66 13.28 20.70 1.95
CA ASP A 66 13.88 21.19 0.72
C ASP A 66 13.00 20.98 -0.53
N VAL A 67 11.76 20.53 -0.35
CA VAL A 67 10.76 20.40 -1.43
C VAL A 67 9.51 21.22 -1.15
N GLN A 68 8.82 21.64 -2.19
CA GLN A 68 7.49 22.24 -2.10
C GLN A 68 6.40 21.20 -2.40
N VAL A 69 5.24 21.35 -1.76
CA VAL A 69 4.09 20.49 -2.03
C VAL A 69 3.66 20.68 -3.48
N GLY A 70 3.61 19.60 -4.25
CA GLY A 70 3.31 19.64 -5.69
C GLY A 70 4.47 20.06 -6.59
N GLU A 71 5.68 20.26 -6.05
CA GLU A 71 6.89 20.46 -6.85
C GLU A 71 7.19 19.21 -7.68
N ALA A 72 7.26 19.35 -9.00
CA ALA A 72 7.62 18.26 -9.90
C ALA A 72 9.14 18.05 -9.91
N LEU A 73 9.56 16.83 -9.56
CA LEU A 73 10.95 16.40 -9.51
C LEU A 73 11.21 15.33 -10.57
N GLY A 74 12.26 15.54 -11.37
CA GLY A 74 12.68 14.60 -12.40
C GLY A 74 13.40 13.36 -11.84
N PRO A 75 13.79 12.43 -12.74
CA PRO A 75 14.47 11.19 -12.36
C PRO A 75 15.88 11.45 -11.80
N ASP A 76 16.55 12.52 -12.24
CA ASP A 76 17.91 12.87 -11.82
C ASP A 76 17.94 13.73 -10.53
N ASP A 77 16.78 14.11 -9.99
CA ASP A 77 16.71 14.87 -8.75
C ASP A 77 17.02 13.98 -7.55
N ALA A 78 18.08 14.30 -6.80
CA ALA A 78 18.54 13.48 -5.69
C ALA A 78 17.63 13.54 -4.45
N ARG A 79 16.67 14.48 -4.38
CA ARG A 79 15.78 14.65 -3.22
C ARG A 79 14.86 13.44 -3.08
N SER A 80 14.81 12.87 -1.89
CA SER A 80 14.13 11.59 -1.61
C SER A 80 12.68 11.74 -1.17
N SER A 81 12.29 12.90 -0.65
CA SER A 81 10.93 13.16 -0.13
C SER A 81 9.97 13.55 -1.25
N ALA A 82 9.82 12.68 -2.25
CA ALA A 82 8.89 12.89 -3.35
C ALA A 82 8.42 11.55 -3.93
N TRP A 83 7.16 11.50 -4.36
CA TRP A 83 6.50 10.26 -4.81
C TRP A 83 5.63 10.49 -6.04
N GLU A 84 5.41 9.43 -6.83
CA GLU A 84 4.76 9.50 -8.15
C GLU A 84 3.24 9.81 -8.09
N ILE A 85 2.65 9.82 -6.88
CA ILE A 85 1.20 9.99 -6.65
C ILE A 85 0.80 11.22 -5.82
N ASP A 86 1.74 12.01 -5.30
CA ASP A 86 1.40 13.07 -4.33
C ASP A 86 0.50 14.18 -4.93
N HIS A 87 0.59 14.41 -6.24
CA HIS A 87 -0.31 15.32 -6.97
C HIS A 87 -1.78 14.87 -6.96
N MET A 88 -2.05 13.59 -6.67
CA MET A 88 -3.38 13.01 -6.64
C MET A 88 -3.89 12.77 -5.21
N THR A 89 -3.07 12.15 -4.37
CA THR A 89 -3.45 11.78 -3.02
C THR A 89 -2.28 11.93 -2.07
N GLN A 90 -2.57 12.39 -0.85
CA GLN A 90 -1.58 12.70 0.16
C GLN A 90 -1.89 11.91 1.43
N GLY A 91 -0.86 11.64 2.22
CA GLY A 91 -0.96 10.98 3.52
C GLY A 91 -0.15 9.69 3.59
N ARG A 92 0.33 9.39 4.79
CA ARG A 92 1.24 8.26 5.09
C ARG A 92 0.69 6.94 4.56
N TYR A 93 -0.56 6.61 4.88
CA TYR A 93 -1.21 5.39 4.41
C TYR A 93 -1.21 5.24 2.88
N ALA A 94 -1.56 6.30 2.13
CA ALA A 94 -1.63 6.25 0.68
C ALA A 94 -0.24 6.09 0.05
N ILE A 95 0.75 6.81 0.57
CA ILE A 95 2.15 6.73 0.11
C ILE A 95 2.74 5.35 0.44
N ASP A 96 2.54 4.83 1.65
CA ASP A 96 2.99 3.49 2.03
C ASP A 96 2.34 2.42 1.16
N SER A 97 1.01 2.50 0.95
CA SER A 97 0.29 1.58 0.06
C SER A 97 0.85 1.61 -1.36
N TRP A 98 1.14 2.80 -1.89
CA TRP A 98 1.73 2.96 -3.21
C TRP A 98 3.13 2.35 -3.31
N ARG A 99 3.98 2.60 -2.31
CA ARG A 99 5.33 2.04 -2.22
C ARG A 99 5.28 0.51 -2.17
N ILE A 100 4.38 -0.05 -1.37
CA ILE A 100 4.25 -1.50 -1.19
C ILE A 100 3.74 -2.17 -2.47
N PHE A 101 2.66 -1.66 -3.08
CA PHE A 101 1.89 -2.43 -4.07
C PHE A 101 2.07 -1.99 -5.53
N CYS A 102 2.55 -0.76 -5.79
CA CYS A 102 2.52 -0.18 -7.14
C CYS A 102 3.91 0.19 -7.65
N ARG A 103 4.77 0.73 -6.78
CA ARG A 103 5.95 1.47 -7.19
C ARG A 103 6.93 0.66 -8.05
N ASP A 104 7.27 -0.56 -7.64
CA ASP A 104 8.24 -1.36 -8.41
C ASP A 104 7.74 -1.76 -9.80
N VAL A 105 6.43 -1.97 -9.95
CA VAL A 105 5.82 -2.25 -11.26
C VAL A 105 5.83 -0.99 -12.12
N LEU A 106 5.43 0.16 -11.57
CA LEU A 106 5.46 1.43 -12.30
C LEU A 106 6.88 1.74 -12.80
N LEU A 107 7.89 1.54 -11.96
CA LEU A 107 9.29 1.83 -12.29
C LEU A 107 9.93 0.76 -13.19
N GLY A 108 9.19 -0.27 -13.62
CA GLY A 108 9.72 -1.38 -14.41
C GLY A 108 10.80 -2.18 -13.69
N ARG A 109 10.83 -2.11 -12.34
CA ARG A 109 11.83 -2.78 -11.50
C ARG A 109 11.50 -4.25 -11.30
N ALA A 110 10.22 -4.64 -11.33
CA ALA A 110 9.81 -6.04 -11.20
C ALA A 110 8.51 -6.30 -11.96
N LYS A 111 8.20 -7.58 -12.21
CA LYS A 111 6.94 -7.99 -12.86
C LYS A 111 5.74 -7.88 -11.94
N ASP A 112 5.96 -7.93 -10.64
CA ASP A 112 4.98 -7.64 -9.61
C ASP A 112 5.63 -6.90 -8.43
N TRP A 113 4.80 -6.47 -7.49
CA TRP A 113 5.23 -5.74 -6.31
C TRP A 113 6.04 -6.58 -5.31
N ARG A 114 6.01 -7.92 -5.43
CA ARG A 114 6.81 -8.83 -4.59
C ARG A 114 8.22 -9.08 -5.16
N GLY A 115 8.56 -8.49 -6.31
CA GLY A 115 9.88 -8.65 -6.92
C GLY A 115 9.99 -9.75 -7.97
N LYS A 116 8.87 -10.30 -8.45
CA LYS A 116 8.90 -11.40 -9.43
C LYS A 116 9.71 -11.03 -10.67
N GLY A 117 10.53 -11.99 -11.11
CA GLY A 117 11.41 -11.81 -12.27
C GLY A 117 12.70 -11.04 -11.96
N ARG A 118 13.02 -10.84 -10.69
CA ARG A 118 14.31 -10.34 -10.22
C ARG A 118 15.06 -11.45 -9.47
N GLU A 119 16.38 -11.41 -9.58
CA GLU A 119 17.31 -12.35 -8.97
C GLU A 119 18.39 -11.59 -8.21
N GLY A 120 19.14 -12.31 -7.35
CA GLY A 120 20.24 -11.74 -6.58
C GLY A 120 19.80 -10.78 -5.49
N GLU A 121 20.56 -9.70 -5.29
CA GLU A 121 20.40 -8.75 -4.18
C GLU A 121 19.23 -7.76 -4.35
N PHE A 122 18.33 -7.98 -5.32
CA PHE A 122 17.18 -7.10 -5.49
C PHE A 122 16.23 -7.21 -4.29
N GLN A 123 16.03 -6.09 -3.61
CA GLN A 123 15.01 -5.97 -2.57
C GLN A 123 13.83 -5.15 -3.10
N PRO A 124 12.63 -5.74 -3.15
CA PRO A 124 11.40 -5.02 -3.48
C PRO A 124 11.15 -3.85 -2.52
N GLU A 125 10.44 -2.83 -3.00
CA GLU A 125 10.16 -1.62 -2.24
C GLU A 125 9.43 -1.91 -0.92
N TRP A 126 8.52 -2.90 -0.88
CA TRP A 126 7.78 -3.26 0.34
C TRP A 126 8.69 -3.62 1.51
N MET A 127 9.88 -4.16 1.26
CA MET A 127 10.86 -4.51 2.30
C MET A 127 11.51 -3.29 2.97
N ARG A 128 11.27 -2.08 2.46
CA ARG A 128 11.82 -0.80 2.93
C ARG A 128 10.75 0.13 3.52
N VAL A 129 9.52 -0.35 3.68
CA VAL A 129 8.39 0.44 4.19
C VAL A 129 8.16 0.10 5.66
N LEU A 130 8.01 1.14 6.49
CA LEU A 130 7.65 1.04 7.90
C LEU A 130 6.32 1.77 8.11
N PRO A 131 5.17 1.13 7.82
CA PRO A 131 3.89 1.78 7.86
C PRO A 131 3.42 1.99 9.30
N GLU A 132 2.65 3.05 9.53
CA GLU A 132 1.94 3.28 10.80
C GLU A 132 0.58 2.58 10.85
N ASP A 133 -0.01 2.31 9.69
CA ASP A 133 -1.33 1.69 9.56
C ASP A 133 -1.32 0.22 10.00
N LYS A 134 -2.31 -0.17 10.80
CA LYS A 134 -2.37 -1.51 11.41
C LYS A 134 -2.53 -2.64 10.38
N GLU A 135 -3.29 -2.40 9.30
CA GLU A 135 -3.56 -3.43 8.29
C GLU A 135 -2.34 -3.60 7.38
N LEU A 136 -1.67 -2.49 7.02
CA LEU A 136 -0.38 -2.56 6.32
C LEU A 136 0.68 -3.25 7.18
N ARG A 137 0.73 -3.00 8.49
CA ARG A 137 1.66 -3.71 9.40
C ARG A 137 1.39 -5.21 9.45
N ALA A 138 0.12 -5.61 9.59
CA ALA A 138 -0.26 -7.03 9.57
C ALA A 138 0.12 -7.68 8.23
N CYS A 139 -0.16 -7.00 7.11
CA CYS A 139 0.22 -7.46 5.77
C CYS A 139 1.74 -7.66 5.64
N LEU A 140 2.55 -6.67 6.03
CA LEU A 140 4.02 -6.78 5.91
C LEU A 140 4.60 -7.81 6.89
N ARG A 141 4.05 -7.96 8.10
CA ARG A 141 4.42 -9.05 9.02
C ARG A 141 4.22 -10.41 8.37
N TRP A 142 3.07 -10.63 7.75
CA TRP A 142 2.80 -11.87 7.03
C TRP A 142 3.81 -12.12 5.92
N LEU A 143 4.13 -11.11 5.12
CA LEU A 143 5.14 -11.24 4.06
C LEU A 143 6.53 -11.55 4.60
N TRP A 144 6.98 -10.87 5.65
CA TRP A 144 8.28 -11.15 6.28
C TRP A 144 8.37 -12.58 6.84
N MET A 145 7.27 -13.11 7.39
CA MET A 145 7.23 -14.50 7.83
C MET A 145 7.38 -15.48 6.66
N GLN A 146 6.80 -15.20 5.49
CA GLN A 146 7.02 -16.02 4.30
C GLN A 146 8.49 -16.00 3.84
N GLU A 147 9.21 -14.91 4.12
CA GLU A 147 10.66 -14.79 3.88
C GLU A 147 11.50 -15.40 5.03
N GLY A 148 10.87 -15.99 6.05
CA GLY A 148 11.55 -16.63 7.19
C GLY A 148 11.96 -15.69 8.32
N TRP A 149 11.37 -14.50 8.41
CA TRP A 149 11.71 -13.49 9.43
C TRP A 149 10.54 -13.17 10.36
N SER A 150 10.85 -13.06 11.65
CA SER A 150 10.02 -12.33 12.61
C SER A 150 10.40 -10.85 12.52
N TRP A 151 9.46 -9.99 12.13
CA TRP A 151 9.72 -8.57 11.85
C TRP A 151 8.95 -7.64 12.79
N ASP A 152 9.65 -6.66 13.37
CA ASP A 152 9.03 -5.59 14.16
C ASP A 152 8.62 -4.41 13.26
N PRO A 153 7.31 -4.12 13.10
CA PRO A 153 6.83 -3.03 12.26
C PRO A 153 7.15 -1.61 12.79
N ARG A 154 7.57 -1.47 14.05
CA ARG A 154 7.91 -0.17 14.66
C ARG A 154 9.36 0.19 14.44
N THR A 155 10.27 -0.78 14.51
CA THR A 155 11.72 -0.58 14.42
C THR A 155 12.30 -1.02 13.07
N GLY A 156 11.64 -1.96 12.40
CA GLY A 156 12.14 -2.62 11.20
C GLY A 156 13.12 -3.77 11.47
N GLU A 157 13.37 -4.08 12.73
CA GLU A 157 14.26 -5.17 13.14
C GLU A 157 13.69 -6.52 12.71
N LYS A 158 14.61 -7.46 12.41
CA LYS A 158 14.28 -8.79 11.91
C LYS A 158 15.07 -9.83 12.67
N ASP A 159 14.36 -10.79 13.24
CA ASP A 159 14.92 -11.98 13.85
C ASP A 159 14.55 -13.22 13.03
N ILE A 160 15.34 -14.27 13.17
CA ILE A 160 15.04 -15.57 12.54
C ILE A 160 13.67 -16.04 13.07
N LEU A 161 12.78 -16.42 12.15
CA LEU A 161 11.48 -16.97 12.52
C LEU A 161 11.66 -18.29 13.29
N SER A 162 11.06 -18.40 14.47
CA SER A 162 11.14 -19.62 15.27
C SER A 162 10.51 -20.81 14.53
N GLU A 163 11.02 -22.01 14.77
CA GLU A 163 10.55 -23.22 14.06
C GLU A 163 9.07 -23.50 14.29
N ASP A 164 8.55 -23.26 15.50
CA ASP A 164 7.13 -23.46 15.81
C ASP A 164 6.23 -22.47 15.06
N LEU A 165 6.67 -21.21 14.92
CA LEU A 165 5.93 -20.20 14.19
C LEU A 165 6.05 -20.42 12.68
N ARG A 166 7.22 -20.84 12.19
CA ARG A 166 7.42 -21.26 10.81
C ARG A 166 6.46 -22.39 10.43
N ARG A 167 6.37 -23.44 11.25
CA ARG A 167 5.41 -24.54 11.06
C ARG A 167 3.97 -24.04 11.06
N ALA A 168 3.60 -23.11 11.95
CA ALA A 168 2.26 -22.53 11.96
C ALA A 168 1.95 -21.72 10.69
N VAL A 169 2.93 -20.99 10.14
CA VAL A 169 2.79 -20.26 8.87
C VAL A 169 2.58 -21.24 7.71
N ASP A 170 3.40 -22.29 7.63
CA ASP A 170 3.31 -23.31 6.57
C ASP A 170 1.97 -24.07 6.62
N GLU A 171 1.41 -24.26 7.81
CA GLU A 171 0.11 -24.91 8.04
C GLU A 171 -1.09 -23.94 7.98
N GLY A 172 -0.86 -22.63 7.81
CA GLY A 172 -1.93 -21.62 7.76
C GLY A 172 -2.64 -21.37 9.10
N ARG A 173 -2.01 -21.69 10.23
CA ARG A 173 -2.54 -21.53 11.60
C ARG A 173 -2.16 -20.21 12.25
N VAL A 174 -2.19 -19.12 11.49
CA VAL A 174 -1.75 -17.80 11.96
C VAL A 174 -2.86 -16.78 11.75
N ALA A 175 -3.20 -16.03 12.79
CA ALA A 175 -4.16 -14.94 12.76
C ALA A 175 -3.59 -13.68 13.41
N TYR A 176 -4.30 -12.56 13.21
CA TYR A 176 -4.02 -11.29 13.86
C TYR A 176 -5.21 -10.87 14.72
N ASP A 177 -4.94 -10.34 15.90
CA ASP A 177 -5.99 -9.75 16.73
C ASP A 177 -6.31 -8.30 16.33
N ASP A 178 -7.26 -7.67 17.02
CA ASP A 178 -7.70 -6.30 16.74
C ASP A 178 -6.59 -5.24 16.87
N ALA A 179 -5.50 -5.57 17.59
CA ALA A 179 -4.32 -4.73 17.73
C ALA A 179 -3.28 -4.98 16.62
N GLY A 180 -3.53 -5.94 15.72
CA GLY A 180 -2.61 -6.37 14.67
C GLY A 180 -1.49 -7.27 15.19
N GLU A 181 -1.61 -7.81 16.39
CA GLU A 181 -0.62 -8.71 16.99
C GLU A 181 -0.85 -10.16 16.58
N LEU A 182 0.26 -10.87 16.38
CA LEU A 182 0.30 -12.23 15.85
C LEU A 182 -0.20 -13.25 16.88
N LYS A 183 -1.09 -14.14 16.47
CA LYS A 183 -1.53 -15.29 17.27
C LYS A 183 -1.44 -16.57 16.45
N ILE A 184 -0.85 -17.60 17.05
CA ILE A 184 -0.91 -18.97 16.52
C ILE A 184 -2.25 -19.55 16.95
N LEU A 185 -2.97 -20.14 15.99
CA LEU A 185 -4.24 -20.81 16.22
C LEU A 185 -4.00 -22.30 16.52
N ASP A 186 -4.84 -22.85 17.39
CA ASP A 186 -4.83 -24.28 17.73
C ASP A 186 -5.28 -25.15 16.53
N GLU A 187 -6.20 -24.63 15.72
CA GLU A 187 -6.71 -25.26 14.49
C GLU A 187 -6.64 -24.29 13.30
N VAL A 188 -6.56 -24.82 12.07
CA VAL A 188 -6.60 -24.01 10.84
C VAL A 188 -7.98 -23.36 10.75
N PRO A 189 -8.08 -22.03 10.57
CA PRO A 189 -9.37 -21.36 10.48
C PRO A 189 -10.18 -21.92 9.31
N SER A 190 -11.34 -22.53 9.61
CA SER A 190 -12.26 -23.09 8.62
C SER A 190 -12.68 -21.98 7.65
N ASN A 191 -12.37 -22.14 6.37
CA ASN A 191 -12.77 -21.20 5.33
C ASN A 191 -14.24 -21.43 4.94
N ASP A 192 -15.15 -21.39 5.92
CA ASP A 192 -16.60 -21.46 5.70
C ASP A 192 -17.14 -20.06 5.34
N GLY A 193 -16.63 -19.52 4.23
CA GLY A 193 -17.25 -18.43 3.48
C GLY A 193 -18.14 -19.02 2.40
N SER A 194 -19.30 -19.55 2.77
CA SER A 194 -20.35 -19.98 1.83
C SER A 194 -21.74 -19.68 2.37
N SER A 195 -22.24 -18.49 2.05
CA SER A 195 -23.55 -18.25 1.39
C SER A 195 -23.88 -16.76 1.40
#